data_AF-A0AAU7ZIQ6-F1
#
_entry.id   AF-A0AAU7ZIQ6-F1
#
_cell.length_a   1.000
_cell.length_b   1.000
_cell.length_c   1.000
_cell.angle_alpha   90.00
_cell.angle_beta   90.00
_cell.angle_gamma   90.00
#
_symmetry.space_group_name_H-M   'P 1'
#
loop_
_entity.id
_entity.type
_entity.pdbx_description
1 polymer ?
#
loop_
_entity_poly.entity_id
_entity_poly.type
_entity_poly.pdbx_seq_one_letter_code
_entity_poly.pdbx_strand_id
1 'polypeptide(L)'
;MAATQTLAQASTLRKSSDSVLQPASPNSSQKRSRKGVIVLYGYGTSVRVERGHLVIEDGVGSDRYKGRFPRVGHGLERLVVIGADGVVSLAALRWLADQNASFVMLERNGTVLATTGPVRPSDVRLRRAQALAHHSGAAFRISRELIDRKLAGQERVASESLKNHAASAMIKQIRSELAEVETIDEIRSVELRAAKIYWKAWRTVSIKFPEKELTRVPEHWQKFGSRASELSGSPRLAVNPVNSILNYLYALLEAECRLAVAALGLDPEMGVLHMDTINRDSLACDLMEAIRPDVDAYVLSRILKQPLNRNWFFEERNGNCRLMAELASQLAETTSMWARLVAPLAEWTVKEISLTTKTRRATPATRLTQNNKREMRGGSPFVASKSSVTLQNVCSDCGSPIINGNEKCRVCSVEESKERLTRVATEGRVVSHSSKAQAKRSETQIARQANIRKWSISDQPCWLTAEFYAEKIQPQIAFLSSSLIKRELGVSRGYSAEIRHGRVPHPRHWWTLAKLLALSEQEHMSQISYGERNESLLLRTGLLQHRLPEETVLKGKQSKRDYLHRFETFHRLQGADERQQQNRRDAERLGKIEP
;
A
#
# COMPACT_ATOMS: atom_id res chain seq x y z
N MET A 1 -31.57 -34.22 53.89
CA MET A 1 -32.33 -35.48 53.72
C MET A 1 -33.00 -35.45 52.36
N ALA A 2 -32.84 -36.54 51.59
CA ALA A 2 -33.63 -37.01 50.43
C ALA A 2 -33.96 -36.00 49.30
N ALA A 3 -33.40 -36.16 48.09
CA ALA A 3 -33.91 -37.02 46.98
C ALA A 3 -35.14 -36.37 46.30
N THR A 4 -35.38 -36.34 44.99
CA THR A 4 -35.02 -37.12 43.79
C THR A 4 -35.69 -36.32 42.64
N GLN A 5 -35.29 -36.27 41.37
CA GLN A 5 -35.38 -37.30 40.32
C GLN A 5 -35.40 -36.51 38.99
N THR A 6 -34.64 -36.89 37.96
CA THR A 6 -35.20 -37.03 36.60
C THR A 6 -34.33 -37.98 35.78
N LEU A 7 -35.01 -38.77 34.96
CA LEU A 7 -34.61 -40.04 34.39
C LEU A 7 -33.62 -39.94 33.23
N ALA A 8 -32.79 -40.98 33.13
CA ALA A 8 -32.08 -41.37 31.93
C ALA A 8 -32.99 -42.23 31.03
N GLN A 9 -32.92 -42.01 29.72
CA GLN A 9 -33.22 -43.03 28.71
C GLN A 9 -32.08 -43.08 27.70
N ALA A 10 -31.57 -44.29 27.50
CA ALA A 10 -30.46 -44.65 26.64
C ALA A 10 -30.96 -45.21 25.29
N SER A 11 -30.15 -45.04 24.24
CA SER A 11 -29.98 -45.87 23.03
C SER A 11 -29.53 -44.94 21.88
N THR A 12 -28.60 -45.24 21.00
CA THR A 12 -27.88 -46.46 20.63
C THR A 12 -26.60 -46.05 19.91
N LEU A 13 -25.52 -46.79 20.15
CA LEU A 13 -24.29 -46.78 19.39
C LEU A 13 -24.55 -47.30 17.95
N ARG A 14 -24.16 -46.53 16.94
CA ARG A 14 -23.79 -47.06 15.62
C ARG A 14 -22.32 -46.73 15.34
N LYS A 15 -21.49 -47.77 15.36
CA LYS A 15 -20.13 -47.80 14.82
C LYS A 15 -20.20 -48.18 13.34
N SER A 16 -19.57 -47.38 12.50
CA SER A 16 -18.94 -47.69 11.19
C SER A 16 -18.93 -46.37 10.41
N SER A 17 -17.88 -45.88 9.80
CA SER A 17 -16.71 -46.51 9.20
C SER A 17 -15.75 -45.39 8.78
N ASP A 18 -14.48 -45.74 8.65
CA ASP A 18 -13.39 -44.95 8.07
C ASP A 18 -13.82 -43.80 7.14
N SER A 19 -13.66 -42.56 7.60
CA SER A 19 -13.53 -41.40 6.71
C SER A 19 -12.07 -40.98 6.69
N VAL A 20 -11.43 -41.46 5.63
CA VAL A 20 -10.15 -41.01 5.08
C VAL A 20 -9.89 -39.54 5.42
N LEU A 21 -8.75 -39.30 6.06
CA LEU A 21 -8.11 -37.99 6.19
C LEU A 21 -8.07 -37.32 4.82
N GLN A 22 -9.04 -36.45 4.53
CA GLN A 22 -8.91 -35.52 3.42
C GLN A 22 -7.79 -34.54 3.77
N PRO A 23 -6.77 -34.37 2.90
CA PRO A 23 -5.72 -33.41 3.14
C PRO A 23 -6.35 -32.01 3.21
N ALA A 24 -5.98 -31.27 4.25
CA ALA A 24 -6.36 -29.88 4.45
C ALA A 24 -6.14 -29.10 3.14
N SER A 25 -7.17 -28.37 2.73
CA SER A 25 -7.15 -27.51 1.56
C SER A 25 -5.93 -26.56 1.59
N PRO A 26 -5.24 -26.33 0.46
CA PRO A 26 -3.92 -25.67 0.44
C PRO A 26 -3.98 -24.14 0.59
N ASN A 27 -5.09 -23.56 1.06
CA ASN A 27 -5.31 -22.11 1.16
C ASN A 27 -5.27 -21.53 2.58
N SER A 28 -4.79 -22.26 3.60
CA SER A 28 -4.45 -21.64 4.88
C SER A 28 -3.14 -20.85 4.74
N SER A 29 -3.23 -19.65 4.18
CA SER A 29 -2.11 -18.72 4.14
C SER A 29 -1.63 -18.45 5.58
N GLN A 30 -0.53 -19.09 5.97
CA GLN A 30 0.16 -18.76 7.23
C GLN A 30 0.63 -17.30 7.12
N LYS A 31 -0.18 -16.35 7.62
CA LYS A 31 0.34 -15.04 7.98
C LYS A 31 1.46 -15.28 8.99
N ARG A 32 2.71 -15.09 8.54
CA ARG A 32 3.84 -14.84 9.44
C ARG A 32 3.52 -13.57 10.23
N SER A 33 3.90 -13.51 11.52
CA SER A 33 3.77 -12.28 12.30
C SER A 33 4.54 -11.18 11.56
N ARG A 34 3.84 -10.26 10.89
CA ARG A 34 4.48 -9.29 9.99
C ARG A 34 5.48 -8.39 10.74
N LYS A 35 5.38 -8.28 12.07
CA LYS A 35 6.29 -7.58 13.00
C LYS A 35 6.30 -8.17 14.42
N GLY A 36 6.12 -9.49 14.54
CA GLY A 36 6.02 -10.15 15.85
C GLY A 36 4.73 -9.88 16.64
N VAL A 37 3.76 -9.17 16.06
CA VAL A 37 2.42 -9.00 16.66
C VAL A 37 1.43 -9.89 15.94
N ILE A 38 0.59 -10.57 16.70
CA ILE A 38 -0.58 -11.30 16.19
C ILE A 38 -1.82 -10.81 16.92
N VAL A 39 -2.90 -10.65 16.16
CA VAL A 39 -4.19 -10.19 16.67
C VAL A 39 -5.21 -11.29 16.41
N LEU A 40 -5.95 -11.67 17.46
CA LEU A 40 -7.10 -12.57 17.35
C LEU A 40 -8.39 -11.81 17.64
N TYR A 41 -9.44 -12.13 16.89
CA TYR A 41 -10.75 -11.51 17.04
C TYR A 41 -11.87 -12.48 16.66
N GLY A 42 -13.11 -12.08 16.94
CA GLY A 42 -14.32 -12.84 16.60
C GLY A 42 -14.82 -13.71 17.74
N TYR A 43 -15.96 -14.36 17.54
CA TYR A 43 -16.59 -15.18 18.58
C TYR A 43 -15.92 -16.56 18.68
N GLY A 44 -15.45 -16.95 19.86
CA GLY A 44 -14.86 -18.27 20.08
C GLY A 44 -13.40 -18.36 19.62
N THR A 45 -12.62 -17.31 19.85
CA THR A 45 -11.16 -17.36 19.64
C THR A 45 -10.54 -18.49 20.47
N SER A 46 -9.49 -19.13 19.98
CA SER A 46 -8.83 -20.22 20.70
C SER A 46 -7.31 -20.07 20.71
N VAL A 47 -6.72 -20.16 21.90
CA VAL A 47 -5.27 -20.12 22.11
C VAL A 47 -4.88 -21.31 22.99
N ARG A 48 -4.24 -22.31 22.39
CA ARG A 48 -3.88 -23.57 23.05
C ARG A 48 -2.47 -24.03 22.72
N VAL A 49 -1.97 -25.02 23.46
CA VAL A 49 -0.68 -25.65 23.17
C VAL A 49 -0.92 -27.09 22.72
N GLU A 50 -0.44 -27.42 21.53
CA GLU A 50 -0.50 -28.77 20.97
C GLU A 50 0.92 -29.26 20.69
N ARG A 51 1.32 -30.38 21.32
CA ARG A 51 2.65 -31.00 21.12
C ARG A 51 3.79 -29.96 21.22
N GLY A 52 3.75 -29.12 22.25
CA GLY A 52 4.75 -28.08 22.52
C GLY A 52 4.70 -26.83 21.62
N HIS A 53 3.78 -26.76 20.66
CA HIS A 53 3.59 -25.62 19.78
C HIS A 53 2.39 -24.79 20.24
N LEU A 54 2.50 -23.47 20.18
CA LEU A 54 1.35 -22.58 20.38
C LEU A 54 0.46 -22.64 19.14
N VAL A 55 -0.79 -23.01 19.30
CA VAL A 55 -1.81 -23.02 18.26
C VAL A 55 -2.81 -21.91 18.58
N ILE A 56 -3.04 -21.05 17.60
CA ILE A 56 -3.97 -19.94 17.71
C ILE A 56 -4.97 -19.98 16.56
N GLU A 57 -6.22 -19.68 16.88
CA GLU A 57 -7.34 -19.70 15.96
C GLU A 57 -8.20 -18.45 16.21
N ASP A 58 -8.52 -17.74 15.13
CA ASP A 58 -9.54 -16.69 15.17
C ASP A 58 -10.91 -17.27 15.48
N GLY A 59 -11.76 -16.41 16.04
CA GLY A 59 -13.16 -16.71 16.22
C GLY A 59 -13.90 -16.83 14.89
N VAL A 60 -15.21 -17.01 14.98
CA VAL A 60 -16.10 -16.98 13.81
C VAL A 60 -16.07 -15.57 13.22
N GLY A 61 -15.76 -15.49 11.93
CA GLY A 61 -15.62 -14.26 11.16
C GLY A 61 -15.47 -14.54 9.66
N SER A 62 -15.48 -13.50 8.84
CA SER A 62 -15.32 -13.59 7.38
C SER A 62 -13.98 -14.19 6.98
N ASP A 63 -12.93 -13.79 7.69
CA ASP A 63 -11.58 -14.33 7.55
C ASP A 63 -11.21 -15.00 8.87
N ARG A 64 -10.85 -16.29 8.80
CA ARG A 64 -10.42 -17.06 9.96
C ARG A 64 -8.96 -17.41 9.82
N TYR A 65 -8.14 -16.88 10.71
CA TYR A 65 -6.75 -17.28 10.81
C TYR A 65 -6.58 -18.51 11.70
N LYS A 66 -5.68 -19.40 11.29
CA LYS A 66 -5.11 -20.46 12.14
C LYS A 66 -3.60 -20.43 12.01
N GLY A 67 -2.93 -20.30 13.15
CA GLY A 67 -1.48 -20.24 13.25
C GLY A 67 -0.95 -21.33 14.19
N ARG A 68 0.24 -21.85 13.86
CA ARG A 68 0.98 -22.77 14.72
C ARG A 68 2.43 -22.28 14.85
N PHE A 69 2.87 -22.05 16.07
CA PHE A 69 4.16 -21.44 16.37
C PHE A 69 5.06 -22.42 17.14
N PRO A 70 6.23 -22.78 16.59
CA PRO A 70 7.25 -23.50 17.34
C PRO A 70 7.90 -22.59 18.38
N ARG A 71 8.63 -23.17 19.34
CA ARG A 71 9.37 -22.39 20.35
C ARG A 71 10.60 -21.66 19.79
N VAL A 72 11.09 -22.03 18.61
CA VAL A 72 12.29 -21.40 18.03
C VAL A 72 11.95 -20.76 16.70
N GLY A 73 12.43 -19.53 16.47
CA GLY A 73 12.28 -18.85 15.18
C GLY A 73 10.86 -18.37 14.85
N HIS A 74 9.94 -18.37 15.83
CA HIS A 74 8.55 -17.96 15.62
C HIS A 74 8.37 -16.43 15.50
N GLY A 75 9.26 -15.64 16.11
CA GLY A 75 9.25 -14.17 16.04
C GLY A 75 8.07 -13.49 16.73
N LEU A 76 7.22 -14.21 17.47
CA LEU A 76 6.10 -13.67 18.25
C LEU A 76 6.61 -12.90 19.46
N GLU A 77 6.33 -11.61 19.49
CA GLU A 77 6.56 -10.71 20.62
C GLU A 77 5.26 -10.39 21.36
N ARG A 78 4.13 -10.30 20.66
CA ARG A 78 2.84 -9.86 21.20
C ARG A 78 1.68 -10.65 20.63
N LEU A 79 0.81 -11.13 21.51
CA LEU A 79 -0.51 -11.67 21.18
C LEU A 79 -1.57 -10.73 21.73
N VAL A 80 -2.33 -10.10 20.84
CA VAL A 80 -3.46 -9.22 21.17
C VAL A 80 -4.75 -9.99 20.90
N VAL A 81 -5.62 -10.13 21.90
CA VAL A 81 -6.95 -10.74 21.74
C VAL A 81 -8.00 -9.65 21.93
N ILE A 82 -8.92 -9.52 20.97
CA ILE A 82 -9.99 -8.53 20.99
C ILE A 82 -11.32 -9.23 21.28
N GLY A 83 -11.95 -8.83 22.39
CA GLY A 83 -13.21 -9.35 22.90
C GLY A 83 -13.03 -10.37 24.04
N ALA A 84 -14.14 -10.65 24.72
CA ALA A 84 -14.21 -11.62 25.82
C ALA A 84 -14.60 -13.04 25.36
N ASP A 85 -14.90 -13.22 24.09
CA ASP A 85 -15.45 -14.46 23.54
C ASP A 85 -14.32 -15.41 23.08
N GLY A 86 -13.88 -16.32 23.94
CA GLY A 86 -12.87 -17.30 23.56
C GLY A 86 -12.31 -18.15 24.70
N VAL A 87 -11.30 -18.95 24.37
CA VAL A 87 -10.60 -19.82 25.31
C VAL A 87 -9.10 -19.63 25.15
N VAL A 88 -8.45 -19.23 26.23
CA VAL A 88 -6.98 -19.23 26.35
C VAL A 88 -6.61 -20.28 27.39
N SER A 89 -5.90 -21.34 26.98
CA SER A 89 -5.44 -22.36 27.92
C SER A 89 -4.33 -21.84 28.83
N LEU A 90 -4.26 -22.32 30.07
CA LEU A 90 -3.15 -22.01 30.98
C LEU A 90 -1.79 -22.38 30.40
N ALA A 91 -1.73 -23.48 29.63
CA ALA A 91 -0.53 -23.89 28.90
C ALA A 91 -0.09 -22.84 27.87
N ALA A 92 -1.02 -22.16 27.22
CA ALA A 92 -0.71 -21.08 26.28
C ALA A 92 -0.16 -19.84 26.98
N LEU A 93 -0.75 -19.42 28.11
CA LEU A 93 -0.21 -18.32 28.91
C LEU A 93 1.21 -18.62 29.40
N ARG A 94 1.45 -19.83 29.89
CA ARG A 94 2.80 -20.28 30.26
C ARG A 94 3.75 -20.27 29.07
N TRP A 95 3.31 -20.77 27.91
CA TRP A 95 4.12 -20.79 26.70
C TRP A 95 4.55 -19.37 26.30
N LEU A 96 3.63 -18.40 26.33
CA LEU A 96 3.93 -17.00 26.02
C LEU A 96 4.94 -16.42 27.02
N ALA A 97 4.74 -16.67 28.32
CA ALA A 97 5.68 -16.24 29.36
C ALA A 97 7.09 -16.85 29.17
N ASP A 98 7.19 -18.17 28.90
CA ASP A 98 8.47 -18.84 28.63
C ASP A 98 9.22 -18.23 27.43
N GLN A 99 8.49 -17.73 26.43
CA GLN A 99 9.06 -17.12 25.22
C GLN A 99 9.25 -15.60 25.33
N ASN A 100 9.00 -15.01 26.50
CA ASN A 100 8.96 -13.55 26.71
C ASN A 100 8.01 -12.81 25.73
N ALA A 101 6.94 -13.47 25.31
CA ALA A 101 5.89 -12.86 24.50
C ALA A 101 4.79 -12.31 25.41
N SER A 102 4.34 -11.09 25.15
CA SER A 102 3.27 -10.45 25.92
C SER A 102 1.90 -10.86 25.38
N PHE A 103 0.94 -11.03 26.29
CA PHE A 103 -0.47 -11.21 26.01
C PHE A 103 -1.23 -9.95 26.44
N VAL A 104 -2.02 -9.39 25.54
CA VAL A 104 -2.89 -8.25 25.80
C VAL A 104 -4.30 -8.63 25.38
N MET A 105 -5.25 -8.52 26.29
CA MET A 105 -6.68 -8.69 26.03
C MET A 105 -7.35 -7.33 26.08
N LEU A 106 -7.96 -6.95 24.97
CA LEU A 106 -8.75 -5.73 24.85
C LEU A 106 -10.22 -6.12 24.72
N GLU A 107 -11.08 -5.40 25.40
CA GLU A 107 -12.51 -5.44 25.12
C GLU A 107 -12.79 -4.76 23.77
N ARG A 108 -13.93 -5.07 23.15
CA ARG A 108 -14.33 -4.46 21.85
C ARG A 108 -14.47 -2.94 21.92
N ASN A 109 -14.67 -2.40 23.11
CA ASN A 109 -14.74 -0.97 23.37
C ASN A 109 -13.36 -0.28 23.47
N GLY A 110 -12.28 -1.05 23.38
CA GLY A 110 -10.90 -0.60 23.55
C GLY A 110 -10.39 -0.63 24.98
N THR A 111 -11.17 -1.06 25.98
CA THR A 111 -10.67 -1.18 27.36
C THR A 111 -9.66 -2.31 27.48
N VAL A 112 -8.54 -2.07 28.15
CA VAL A 112 -7.57 -3.13 28.48
C VAL A 112 -8.15 -3.99 29.61
N LEU A 113 -8.39 -5.28 29.36
CA LEU A 113 -8.96 -6.21 30.34
C LEU A 113 -7.90 -7.00 31.09
N ALA A 114 -6.91 -7.51 30.36
CA ALA A 114 -5.83 -8.30 30.92
C ALA A 114 -4.56 -8.06 30.14
N THR A 115 -3.45 -7.90 30.85
CA THR A 115 -2.13 -7.75 30.24
C THR A 115 -1.16 -8.60 31.04
N THR A 116 -0.48 -9.52 30.36
CA THR A 116 0.58 -10.34 30.93
C THR A 116 1.80 -10.28 30.02
N GLY A 117 3.00 -10.31 30.57
CA GLY A 117 4.22 -10.22 29.79
C GLY A 117 5.44 -10.47 30.66
N PRO A 118 6.65 -10.26 30.13
CA PRO A 118 7.87 -10.40 30.90
C PRO A 118 7.87 -9.45 32.10
N VAL A 119 7.93 -10.00 33.31
CA VAL A 119 8.05 -9.23 34.55
C VAL A 119 9.43 -9.48 35.13
N ARG A 120 10.16 -8.42 35.46
CA ARG A 120 11.45 -8.54 36.14
C ARG A 120 11.23 -9.05 37.58
N PRO A 121 12.18 -9.79 38.18
CA PRO A 121 12.16 -10.03 39.61
C PRO A 121 11.97 -8.72 40.39
N SER A 122 11.01 -8.71 41.31
CA SER A 122 10.60 -7.54 42.05
C SER A 122 11.76 -6.99 42.92
N ASP A 123 12.18 -5.74 42.67
CA ASP A 123 13.04 -5.01 43.61
C ASP A 123 12.17 -4.10 44.48
N VAL A 124 11.94 -4.51 45.72
CA VAL A 124 11.11 -3.79 46.68
C VAL A 124 11.64 -2.38 46.97
N ARG A 125 12.95 -2.14 46.85
CA ARG A 125 13.53 -0.80 47.07
C ARG A 125 13.09 0.18 46.00
N LEU A 126 13.02 -0.27 44.75
CA LEU A 126 12.56 0.55 43.64
C LEU A 126 11.08 0.91 43.82
N ARG A 127 10.24 -0.05 44.23
CA ARG A 127 8.81 0.23 44.51
C ARG A 127 8.61 1.15 45.71
N ARG A 128 9.43 1.03 46.76
CA ARG A 128 9.42 1.99 47.88
C ARG A 128 9.83 3.38 47.44
N ALA A 129 10.85 3.50 46.58
CA ALA A 129 11.25 4.77 46.02
C ALA A 129 10.14 5.39 45.15
N GLN A 130 9.44 4.57 44.37
CA GLN A 130 8.26 4.98 43.62
C GLN A 130 7.15 5.50 44.56
N ALA A 131 6.86 4.79 45.66
CA ALA A 131 5.90 5.25 46.68
C ALA A 131 6.26 6.62 47.27
N LEU A 132 7.56 6.88 47.43
CA LEU A 132 8.11 8.12 47.98
C LEU A 132 8.45 9.15 46.89
N ALA A 133 8.02 8.95 45.64
CA ALA A 133 8.37 9.84 44.52
C ALA A 133 7.87 11.28 44.74
N HIS A 134 6.69 11.46 45.33
CA HIS A 134 6.16 12.77 45.68
C HIS A 134 6.99 13.51 46.73
N HIS A 135 7.48 12.79 47.75
CA HIS A 135 8.27 13.35 48.84
C HIS A 135 9.72 13.66 48.43
N SER A 136 10.28 12.88 47.50
CA SER A 136 11.66 13.02 47.02
C SER A 136 11.82 14.03 45.87
N GLY A 137 10.73 14.65 45.42
CA GLY A 137 10.71 15.55 44.26
C GLY A 137 10.87 14.83 42.91
N ALA A 138 11.05 13.50 42.89
CA ALA A 138 11.11 12.74 41.64
C ALA A 138 9.80 12.82 40.86
N ALA A 139 8.65 12.77 41.54
CA ALA A 139 7.35 12.89 40.88
C ALA A 139 7.23 14.23 40.13
N PHE A 140 7.65 15.33 40.74
CA PHE A 140 7.63 16.65 40.10
C PHE A 140 8.51 16.68 38.84
N ARG A 141 9.76 16.21 38.93
CA ARG A 141 10.68 16.16 37.77
C ARG A 141 10.12 15.31 36.62
N ILE A 142 9.58 14.14 36.95
CA ILE A 142 8.99 13.22 35.98
C ILE A 142 7.76 13.85 35.33
N SER A 143 6.82 14.35 36.13
CA SER A 143 5.59 15.00 35.65
C SER A 143 5.88 16.18 34.72
N ARG A 144 6.86 17.02 35.07
CA ARG A 144 7.26 18.19 34.25
C ARG A 144 7.82 17.76 32.90
N GLU A 145 8.71 16.76 32.86
CA GLU A 145 9.28 16.23 31.61
C GLU A 145 8.20 15.58 30.73
N LEU A 146 7.29 14.80 31.32
CA LEU A 146 6.21 14.13 30.58
C LEU A 146 5.30 15.16 29.90
N ILE A 147 4.91 16.21 30.62
CA ILE A 147 4.06 17.27 30.07
C ILE A 147 4.83 18.16 29.09
N ASP A 148 6.10 18.49 29.33
CA ASP A 148 6.91 19.21 28.35
C ASP A 148 6.94 18.49 27.00
N ARG A 149 7.17 17.17 27.01
CA ARG A 149 7.15 16.34 25.79
C ARG A 149 5.79 16.28 25.13
N LYS A 150 4.73 16.15 25.92
CA LYS A 150 3.35 16.20 25.40
C LYS A 150 3.10 17.52 24.67
N LEU A 151 3.45 18.66 25.27
CA LEU A 151 3.24 19.97 24.67
C LEU A 151 4.14 20.20 23.44
N ALA A 152 5.40 19.76 23.49
CA ALA A 152 6.31 19.80 22.34
C ALA A 152 5.75 18.99 21.15
N GLY A 153 5.20 17.80 21.44
CA GLY A 153 4.55 16.97 20.45
C GLY A 153 3.28 17.62 19.89
N GLN A 154 2.43 18.19 20.75
CA GLN A 154 1.20 18.90 20.32
C GLN A 154 1.51 20.14 19.49
N GLU A 155 2.55 20.91 19.85
CA GLU A 155 3.08 22.03 19.07
C GLU A 155 3.44 21.57 17.65
N ARG A 156 4.26 20.51 17.55
CA ARG A 156 4.67 19.93 16.27
C ARG A 156 3.48 19.45 15.45
N VAL A 157 2.53 18.74 16.06
CA VAL A 157 1.32 18.26 15.35
C VAL A 157 0.46 19.42 14.86
N ALA A 158 0.27 20.45 15.69
CA ALA A 158 -0.48 21.64 15.32
C ALA A 158 0.17 22.37 14.13
N SER A 159 1.50 22.48 14.12
CA SER A 159 2.25 23.15 13.05
C SER A 159 2.32 22.34 11.76
N GLU A 160 2.75 21.07 11.84
CA GLU A 160 3.07 20.25 10.66
C GLU A 160 1.85 19.53 10.09
N SER A 161 1.02 18.93 10.94
CA SER A 161 -0.09 18.07 10.49
C SER A 161 -1.37 18.87 10.29
N LEU A 162 -1.72 19.74 11.24
CA LEU A 162 -2.92 20.58 11.17
C LEU A 162 -2.69 21.90 10.42
N LYS A 163 -1.43 22.30 10.19
CA LYS A 163 -1.06 23.58 9.56
C LYS A 163 -1.66 24.79 10.28
N ASN A 164 -1.85 24.68 11.59
CA ASN A 164 -2.39 25.74 12.44
C ASN A 164 -1.26 26.38 13.25
N HIS A 165 -0.54 27.31 12.62
CA HIS A 165 0.59 28.00 13.23
C HIS A 165 0.17 28.87 14.43
N ALA A 166 -1.05 29.41 14.45
CA ALA A 166 -1.56 30.17 15.59
C ALA A 166 -1.73 29.29 16.83
N ALA A 167 -2.35 28.11 16.68
CA ALA A 167 -2.46 27.14 17.77
C ALA A 167 -1.09 26.65 18.24
N SER A 168 -0.17 26.37 17.31
CA SER A 168 1.21 26.00 17.64
C SER A 168 1.92 27.08 18.46
N ALA A 169 1.82 28.35 18.07
CA ALA A 169 2.46 29.46 18.78
C ALA A 169 1.88 29.63 20.20
N MET A 170 0.56 29.53 20.37
CA MET A 170 -0.08 29.58 21.69
C MET A 170 0.35 28.40 22.58
N ILE A 171 0.41 27.18 22.04
CA ILE A 171 0.89 26.01 22.80
C ILE A 171 2.36 26.19 23.20
N LYS A 172 3.20 26.72 22.30
CA LYS A 172 4.60 27.02 22.59
C LYS A 172 4.76 28.05 23.72
N GLN A 173 3.93 29.09 23.72
CA GLN A 173 3.90 30.09 24.79
C GLN A 173 3.50 29.44 26.12
N ILE A 174 2.41 28.67 26.16
CA ILE A 174 1.97 27.96 27.37
C ILE A 174 3.06 26.99 27.87
N ARG A 175 3.72 26.27 26.96
CA ARG A 175 4.81 25.36 27.29
C ARG A 175 5.98 26.08 27.96
N SER A 176 6.30 27.31 27.55
CA SER A 176 7.39 28.08 28.17
C SER A 176 7.16 28.38 29.65
N GLU A 177 5.90 28.41 30.09
CA GLU A 177 5.53 28.62 31.49
C GLU A 177 5.94 27.42 32.38
N LEU A 178 6.16 26.23 31.83
CA LEU A 178 6.60 25.04 32.60
C LEU A 178 7.95 25.24 33.31
N ALA A 179 8.76 26.19 32.87
CA ALA A 179 10.05 26.50 33.50
C ALA A 179 9.87 27.11 34.90
N GLU A 180 8.80 27.89 35.09
CA GLU A 180 8.54 28.68 36.30
C GLU A 180 7.56 27.98 37.26
N VAL A 181 7.02 26.83 36.87
CA VAL A 181 6.09 26.05 37.68
C VAL A 181 6.82 25.41 38.87
N GLU A 182 6.20 25.45 40.05
CA GLU A 182 6.75 24.87 41.29
C GLU A 182 5.96 23.67 41.81
N THR A 183 4.69 23.53 41.38
CA THR A 183 3.79 22.48 41.88
C THR A 183 3.24 21.56 40.78
N ILE A 184 2.87 20.32 41.14
CA ILE A 184 2.26 19.38 40.18
C ILE A 184 0.89 19.89 39.71
N ASP A 185 0.16 20.63 40.54
CA ASP A 185 -1.16 21.19 40.18
C ASP A 185 -1.04 22.32 39.14
N GLU A 186 0.00 23.13 39.21
CA GLU A 186 0.34 24.08 38.15
C GLU A 186 0.69 23.37 36.83
N ILE A 187 1.44 22.25 36.87
CA ILE A 187 1.73 21.43 35.68
C ILE A 187 0.41 20.95 35.03
N ARG A 188 -0.53 20.45 35.84
CA ARG A 188 -1.87 20.03 35.36
C ARG A 188 -2.64 21.21 34.75
N SER A 189 -2.51 22.40 35.33
CA SER A 189 -3.18 23.61 34.84
C SER A 189 -2.61 24.09 33.49
N VAL A 190 -1.30 23.99 33.28
CA VAL A 190 -0.65 24.22 31.98
C VAL A 190 -1.16 23.20 30.95
N GLU A 191 -1.15 21.91 31.30
CA GLU A 191 -1.63 20.83 30.42
C GLU A 191 -3.08 21.08 29.96
N LEU A 192 -3.97 21.42 30.90
CA LEU A 192 -5.38 21.64 30.61
C LEU A 192 -5.60 22.78 29.62
N ARG A 193 -4.88 23.90 29.79
CA ARG A 193 -4.96 25.07 28.89
C ARG A 193 -4.48 24.72 27.49
N ALA A 194 -3.33 24.06 27.39
CA ALA A 194 -2.79 23.64 26.09
C ALA A 194 -3.70 22.62 25.39
N ALA A 195 -4.24 21.64 26.13
CA ALA A 195 -5.16 20.65 25.60
C ALA A 195 -6.43 21.27 25.00
N LYS A 196 -6.98 22.32 25.62
CA LYS A 196 -8.14 23.06 25.07
C LYS A 196 -7.82 23.68 23.71
N ILE A 197 -6.66 24.32 23.57
CA ILE A 197 -6.23 24.94 22.30
C ILE A 197 -5.96 23.86 21.25
N TYR A 198 -5.25 22.80 21.65
CA TYR A 198 -4.92 21.69 20.77
C TYR A 198 -6.18 21.02 20.19
N TRP A 199 -7.11 20.56 21.03
CA TRP A 199 -8.33 19.91 20.55
C TRP A 199 -9.29 20.87 19.84
N LYS A 200 -9.22 22.18 20.11
CA LYS A 200 -9.94 23.18 19.31
C LYS A 200 -9.42 23.22 17.87
N ALA A 201 -8.11 23.07 17.65
CA ALA A 201 -7.52 23.06 16.32
C ALA A 201 -7.94 21.84 15.47
N TRP A 202 -8.35 20.73 16.10
CA TRP A 202 -8.84 19.55 15.41
C TRP A 202 -10.26 19.68 14.86
N ARG A 203 -11.08 20.61 15.39
CA ARG A 203 -12.53 20.67 15.10
C ARG A 203 -12.86 20.77 13.60
N THR A 204 -12.01 21.45 12.85
CA THR A 204 -12.19 21.72 11.42
C THR A 204 -11.58 20.65 10.50
N VAL A 205 -11.02 19.57 11.05
CA VAL A 205 -10.44 18.49 10.24
C VAL A 205 -11.55 17.74 9.53
N SER A 206 -11.52 17.80 8.19
CA SER A 206 -12.43 17.06 7.31
C SER A 206 -11.96 15.62 7.13
N ILE A 207 -12.89 14.68 7.23
CA ILE A 207 -12.65 13.25 7.11
C ILE A 207 -13.19 12.79 5.75
N LYS A 208 -12.32 12.16 4.96
CA LYS A 208 -12.67 11.68 3.62
C LYS A 208 -13.24 10.27 3.68
N PHE A 209 -14.30 10.02 2.93
CA PHE A 209 -14.87 8.70 2.67
C PHE A 209 -14.99 8.50 1.15
N PRO A 210 -15.06 7.24 0.67
CA PRO A 210 -15.29 6.99 -0.74
C PRO A 210 -16.59 7.60 -1.25
N GLU A 211 -16.58 8.18 -2.45
CA GLU A 211 -17.74 8.90 -3.00
C GLU A 211 -19.01 8.05 -3.03
N LYS A 212 -18.90 6.78 -3.43
CA LYS A 212 -20.04 5.85 -3.49
C LYS A 212 -20.57 5.44 -2.11
N GLU A 213 -19.79 5.67 -1.05
CA GLU A 213 -20.17 5.35 0.33
C GLU A 213 -20.75 6.55 1.07
N LEU A 214 -20.60 7.78 0.57
CA LEU A 214 -21.04 9.01 1.25
C LEU A 214 -22.52 8.99 1.65
N THR A 215 -23.39 8.38 0.85
CA THR A 215 -24.82 8.25 1.14
C THR A 215 -25.10 7.39 2.38
N ARG A 216 -24.18 6.52 2.79
CA ARG A 216 -24.28 5.65 3.97
C ARG A 216 -23.49 6.16 5.18
N VAL A 217 -22.73 7.26 5.00
CA VAL A 217 -21.92 7.88 6.04
C VAL A 217 -22.74 8.97 6.73
N PRO A 218 -22.96 8.89 8.06
CA PRO A 218 -23.59 9.97 8.80
C PRO A 218 -22.85 11.29 8.62
N GLU A 219 -23.58 12.42 8.50
CA GLU A 219 -22.97 13.74 8.24
C GLU A 219 -21.92 14.11 9.30
N HIS A 220 -22.22 13.84 10.57
CA HIS A 220 -21.31 14.11 11.68
C HIS A 220 -20.02 13.28 11.67
N TRP A 221 -19.91 12.23 10.84
CA TRP A 221 -18.66 11.46 10.65
C TRP A 221 -17.71 12.11 9.64
N GLN A 222 -18.18 13.05 8.83
CA GLN A 222 -17.39 13.69 7.77
C GLN A 222 -16.48 14.81 8.31
N LYS A 223 -16.64 15.19 9.59
CA LYS A 223 -15.79 16.14 10.31
C LYS A 223 -15.41 15.55 11.66
N PHE A 224 -14.23 15.93 12.17
CA PHE A 224 -13.80 15.46 13.49
C PHE A 224 -14.69 15.97 14.62
N GLY A 225 -15.00 17.27 14.65
CA GLY A 225 -15.77 17.87 15.74
C GLY A 225 -14.98 17.89 17.06
N SER A 226 -15.57 17.40 18.14
CA SER A 226 -14.96 17.43 19.48
C SER A 226 -14.29 16.11 19.85
N ARG A 227 -13.26 16.17 20.71
CA ARG A 227 -12.66 14.98 21.34
C ARG A 227 -13.60 14.31 22.34
N ALA A 228 -14.44 15.10 23.01
CA ALA A 228 -15.48 14.62 23.92
C ALA A 228 -16.75 14.32 23.13
N SER A 229 -17.44 13.24 23.49
CA SER A 229 -18.74 12.91 22.91
C SER A 229 -19.79 13.96 23.28
N GLU A 230 -20.56 14.40 22.29
CA GLU A 230 -21.67 15.34 22.49
C GLU A 230 -22.82 14.72 23.30
N LEU A 231 -22.94 13.39 23.29
CA LEU A 231 -23.97 12.65 24.02
C LEU A 231 -23.63 12.47 25.51
N SER A 232 -22.34 12.31 25.84
CA SER A 232 -21.91 11.94 27.20
C SER A 232 -20.98 12.94 27.87
N GLY A 233 -20.46 13.92 27.14
CA GLY A 233 -19.37 14.80 27.57
C GLY A 233 -18.02 14.09 27.76
N SER A 234 -17.95 12.76 27.57
CA SER A 234 -16.77 11.95 27.86
C SER A 234 -15.96 11.67 26.59
N PRO A 235 -14.62 11.71 26.65
CA PRO A 235 -13.77 11.27 25.54
C PRO A 235 -13.76 9.74 25.36
N ARG A 236 -14.27 8.97 26.33
CA ARG A 236 -14.24 7.50 26.29
C ARG A 236 -15.32 6.89 25.39
N LEU A 237 -16.42 7.59 25.18
CA LEU A 237 -17.48 7.19 24.26
C LEU A 237 -17.26 7.94 22.96
N ALA A 238 -16.94 7.24 21.88
CA ALA A 238 -16.64 7.87 20.60
C ALA A 238 -17.93 8.01 19.81
N VAL A 239 -18.29 9.22 19.36
CA VAL A 239 -19.45 9.41 18.46
C VAL A 239 -19.04 9.50 16.99
N ASN A 240 -17.75 9.43 16.69
CA ASN A 240 -17.25 9.48 15.33
C ASN A 240 -16.06 8.52 15.11
N PRO A 241 -15.75 8.18 13.84
CA PRO A 241 -14.69 7.25 13.46
C PRO A 241 -13.29 7.62 13.96
N VAL A 242 -12.95 8.89 14.01
CA VAL A 242 -11.60 9.31 14.42
C VAL A 242 -11.41 9.17 15.93
N ASN A 243 -12.43 9.53 16.73
CA ASN A 243 -12.42 9.30 18.17
C ASN A 243 -12.36 7.80 18.50
N SER A 244 -13.02 6.94 17.73
CA SER A 244 -12.95 5.49 17.96
C SER A 244 -11.56 4.92 17.63
N ILE A 245 -10.91 5.40 16.56
CA ILE A 245 -9.51 5.09 16.25
C ILE A 245 -8.57 5.57 17.37
N LEU A 246 -8.71 6.83 17.82
CA LEU A 246 -7.87 7.39 18.86
C LEU A 246 -8.01 6.63 20.18
N ASN A 247 -9.24 6.33 20.60
CA ASN A 247 -9.50 5.54 21.81
C ASN A 247 -8.81 4.18 21.75
N TYR A 248 -8.93 3.48 20.61
CA TYR A 248 -8.32 2.16 20.44
C TYR A 248 -6.78 2.23 20.43
N LEU A 249 -6.19 3.19 19.73
CA LEU A 249 -4.74 3.37 19.71
C LEU A 249 -4.17 3.81 21.06
N TYR A 250 -4.90 4.66 21.80
CA TYR A 250 -4.52 5.02 23.16
C TYR A 250 -4.58 3.84 24.12
N ALA A 251 -5.53 2.93 23.96
CA ALA A 251 -5.56 1.71 24.75
C ALA A 251 -4.39 0.76 24.44
N LEU A 252 -4.02 0.63 23.15
CA LEU A 252 -2.81 -0.10 22.77
C LEU A 252 -1.56 0.55 23.38
N LEU A 253 -1.48 1.88 23.36
CA LEU A 253 -0.39 2.63 23.98
C LEU A 253 -0.35 2.44 25.50
N GLU A 254 -1.51 2.48 26.17
CA GLU A 254 -1.65 2.24 27.61
C GLU A 254 -1.15 0.83 27.98
N ALA A 255 -1.55 -0.20 27.22
CA ALA A 255 -1.06 -1.56 27.41
C ALA A 255 0.47 -1.66 27.26
N GLU A 256 1.06 -0.95 26.29
CA GLU A 256 2.51 -0.91 26.12
C GLU A 256 3.23 -0.16 27.25
N CYS A 257 2.65 0.92 27.75
CA CYS A 257 3.15 1.61 28.95
C CYS A 257 3.12 0.68 30.17
N ARG A 258 2.00 0.00 30.41
CA ARG A 258 1.86 -0.98 31.49
C ARG A 258 2.91 -2.10 31.38
N LEU A 259 3.08 -2.69 30.19
CA LEU A 259 4.08 -3.73 29.93
C LEU A 259 5.51 -3.23 30.19
N ALA A 260 5.86 -2.04 29.71
CA ALA A 260 7.19 -1.47 29.88
C ALA A 260 7.52 -1.20 31.36
N VAL A 261 6.57 -0.62 32.11
CA VAL A 261 6.70 -0.34 33.55
C VAL A 261 6.89 -1.63 34.34
N ALA A 262 6.02 -2.62 34.11
CA ALA A 262 6.09 -3.92 34.78
C ALA A 262 7.40 -4.67 34.44
N ALA A 263 7.84 -4.62 33.18
CA ALA A 263 9.10 -5.23 32.74
C ALA A 263 10.33 -4.58 33.39
N LEU A 264 10.24 -3.33 33.83
CA LEU A 264 11.32 -2.64 34.53
C LEU A 264 11.25 -2.75 36.07
N GLY A 265 10.16 -3.32 36.60
CA GLY A 265 9.98 -3.61 38.03
C GLY A 265 9.26 -2.52 38.82
N LEU A 266 8.74 -1.50 38.15
CA LEU A 266 7.84 -0.49 38.73
C LEU A 266 6.41 -1.03 38.83
N ASP A 267 5.60 -0.37 39.65
CA ASP A 267 4.17 -0.63 39.75
C ASP A 267 3.39 0.25 38.75
N PRO A 268 2.61 -0.31 37.81
CA PRO A 268 1.81 0.47 36.86
C PRO A 268 0.73 1.36 37.49
N GLU A 269 0.24 1.03 38.68
CA GLU A 269 -0.87 1.75 39.32
C GLU A 269 -0.42 3.00 40.06
N MET A 270 0.84 3.03 40.52
CA MET A 270 1.39 4.11 41.33
C MET A 270 1.90 5.28 40.48
N GLY A 271 0.98 6.20 40.15
CA GLY A 271 1.23 7.39 39.35
C GLY A 271 2.09 8.45 40.06
N VAL A 272 2.56 9.41 39.28
CA VAL A 272 3.31 10.61 39.71
C VAL A 272 2.63 11.91 39.26
N LEU A 273 1.84 11.87 38.17
CA LEU A 273 1.07 13.01 37.67
C LEU A 273 -0.43 12.81 37.87
N HIS A 274 -0.99 11.66 37.48
CA HIS A 274 -2.40 11.36 37.72
C HIS A 274 -2.62 10.90 39.16
N MET A 275 -3.72 11.36 39.77
CA MET A 275 -4.10 10.94 41.13
C MET A 275 -4.37 9.44 41.19
N ASP A 276 -4.19 8.80 42.34
CA ASP A 276 -4.54 7.40 42.48
C ASP A 276 -6.05 7.20 42.36
N THR A 277 -6.46 6.29 41.47
CA THR A 277 -7.86 5.88 41.32
C THR A 277 -7.91 4.37 41.26
N ILE A 278 -8.93 3.78 41.89
CA ILE A 278 -9.12 2.34 41.94
C ILE A 278 -9.10 1.75 40.51
N ASN A 279 -8.30 0.69 40.32
CA ASN A 279 -8.18 -0.06 39.07
C ASN A 279 -7.69 0.74 37.86
N ARG A 280 -6.93 1.83 38.07
CA ARG A 280 -6.27 2.56 36.98
C ARG A 280 -4.76 2.38 37.07
N ASP A 281 -4.15 2.02 35.95
CA ASP A 281 -2.70 2.05 35.77
C ASP A 281 -2.22 3.51 35.64
N SER A 282 -2.22 4.26 36.75
CA SER A 282 -1.97 5.71 36.73
C SER A 282 -0.56 6.06 36.24
N LEU A 283 0.47 5.26 36.55
CA LEU A 283 1.80 5.48 35.99
C LEU A 283 1.84 5.18 34.48
N ALA A 284 1.11 4.15 34.03
CA ALA A 284 0.99 3.90 32.58
C ALA A 284 0.30 5.07 31.88
N CYS A 285 -0.76 5.62 32.49
CA CYS A 285 -1.43 6.84 32.05
C CYS A 285 -0.49 8.05 32.01
N ASP A 286 0.39 8.21 33.00
CA ASP A 286 1.38 9.29 33.02
C ASP A 286 2.37 9.17 31.86
N LEU A 287 2.95 7.98 31.67
CA LEU A 287 3.95 7.73 30.62
C LEU A 287 3.37 7.93 29.23
N MET A 288 2.14 7.50 28.99
CA MET A 288 1.52 7.64 27.67
C MET A 288 1.31 9.10 27.28
N GLU A 289 1.17 10.04 28.23
CA GLU A 289 0.96 11.47 27.93
C GLU A 289 2.03 12.04 27.00
N ALA A 290 3.29 11.67 27.22
CA ALA A 290 4.42 12.12 26.39
C ALA A 290 4.38 11.58 24.95
N ILE A 291 3.63 10.50 24.69
CA ILE A 291 3.60 9.76 23.42
C ILE A 291 2.26 9.94 22.69
N ARG A 292 1.19 10.38 23.38
CA ARG A 292 -0.11 10.70 22.75
C ARG A 292 0.03 11.56 21.48
N PRO A 293 0.88 12.61 21.42
CA PRO A 293 1.02 13.39 20.19
C PRO A 293 1.57 12.61 18.99
N ASP A 294 2.35 11.55 19.21
CA ASP A 294 2.83 10.69 18.13
C ASP A 294 1.72 9.78 17.58
N VAL A 295 0.82 9.31 18.45
CA VAL A 295 -0.40 8.60 18.06
C VAL A 295 -1.31 9.54 17.24
N ASP A 296 -1.48 10.77 17.72
CA ASP A 296 -2.26 11.81 17.06
C ASP A 296 -1.71 12.12 15.66
N ALA A 297 -0.40 12.33 15.55
CA ALA A 297 0.29 12.53 14.28
C ALA A 297 0.08 11.35 13.33
N TYR A 298 0.15 10.12 13.85
CA TYR A 298 -0.12 8.91 13.08
C TYR A 298 -1.55 8.94 12.52
N VAL A 299 -2.57 9.19 13.36
CA VAL A 299 -3.97 9.26 12.94
C VAL A 299 -4.19 10.34 11.89
N LEU A 300 -3.73 11.57 12.13
CA LEU A 300 -3.83 12.67 11.16
C LEU A 300 -3.16 12.32 9.83
N SER A 301 -1.96 11.75 9.88
CA SER A 301 -1.24 11.36 8.67
C SER A 301 -2.01 10.33 7.85
N ARG A 302 -2.86 9.50 8.47
CA ARG A 302 -3.68 8.51 7.79
C ARG A 302 -4.94 9.15 7.21
N ILE A 303 -5.74 9.82 8.04
CA ILE A 303 -7.05 10.36 7.64
C ILE A 303 -6.94 11.49 6.61
N LEU A 304 -5.81 12.22 6.60
CA LEU A 304 -5.58 13.28 5.62
C LEU A 304 -5.07 12.75 4.26
N LYS A 305 -4.43 11.57 4.25
CA LYS A 305 -3.82 10.98 3.03
C LYS A 305 -4.73 9.98 2.31
N GLN A 306 -5.60 9.29 3.03
CA GLN A 306 -6.42 8.21 2.49
C GLN A 306 -7.86 8.30 3.03
N PRO A 307 -8.88 7.94 2.22
CA PRO A 307 -10.24 7.84 2.72
C PRO A 307 -10.35 6.76 3.79
N LEU A 308 -11.32 6.92 4.71
CA LEU A 308 -11.73 5.85 5.61
C LEU A 308 -12.83 5.02 4.94
N ASN A 309 -12.79 3.70 5.08
CA ASN A 309 -13.88 2.85 4.61
C ASN A 309 -15.04 2.88 5.63
N ARG A 310 -16.28 3.07 5.15
CA ARG A 310 -17.48 3.10 6.01
C ARG A 310 -17.69 1.77 6.75
N ASN A 311 -17.32 0.64 6.15
CA ASN A 311 -17.51 -0.70 6.72
C ASN A 311 -16.53 -1.01 7.86
N TRP A 312 -15.53 -0.16 8.11
CA TRP A 312 -14.66 -0.32 9.28
C TRP A 312 -15.31 0.14 10.59
N PHE A 313 -16.52 0.71 10.52
CA PHE A 313 -17.20 1.28 11.66
C PHE A 313 -18.64 0.83 11.74
N PHE A 314 -19.15 0.73 12.97
CA PHE A 314 -20.57 0.55 13.23
C PHE A 314 -20.97 1.41 14.43
N GLU A 315 -22.25 1.72 14.53
CA GLU A 315 -22.82 2.54 15.59
C GLU A 315 -23.65 1.66 16.52
N GLU A 316 -23.42 1.77 17.82
CA GLU A 316 -24.23 1.13 18.86
C GLU A 316 -25.54 1.91 19.06
N ARG A 317 -26.53 1.30 19.73
CA ARG A 317 -27.84 1.91 19.99
C ARG A 317 -27.78 3.24 20.77
N ASN A 318 -26.68 3.49 21.49
CA ASN A 318 -26.42 4.69 22.27
C ASN A 318 -25.62 5.76 21.49
N GLY A 319 -25.48 5.62 20.17
CA GLY A 319 -24.76 6.57 19.31
C GLY A 319 -23.24 6.41 19.32
N ASN A 320 -22.72 5.36 19.94
CA ASN A 320 -21.29 5.14 20.08
C ASN A 320 -20.72 4.41 18.85
N CYS A 321 -19.78 5.05 18.17
CA CYS A 321 -19.03 4.53 17.04
C CYS A 321 -17.95 3.56 17.50
N ARG A 322 -17.94 2.36 16.92
CA ARG A 322 -17.02 1.26 17.22
C ARG A 322 -16.25 0.80 16.00
N LEU A 323 -15.07 0.26 16.23
CA LEU A 323 -14.21 -0.31 15.19
C LEU A 323 -14.65 -1.74 14.88
N MET A 324 -14.67 -2.07 13.59
CA MET A 324 -14.74 -3.45 13.12
C MET A 324 -13.37 -4.12 13.22
N ALA A 325 -13.39 -5.45 13.31
CA ALA A 325 -12.19 -6.26 13.53
C ALA A 325 -11.09 -6.04 12.47
N GLU A 326 -11.47 -5.81 11.22
CA GLU A 326 -10.52 -5.56 10.12
C GLU A 326 -9.60 -4.38 10.44
N LEU A 327 -10.18 -3.22 10.77
CA LEU A 327 -9.41 -2.02 11.11
C LEU A 327 -8.69 -2.18 12.46
N ALA A 328 -9.34 -2.77 13.47
CA ALA A 328 -8.73 -2.99 14.77
C ALA A 328 -7.47 -3.86 14.67
N SER A 329 -7.51 -4.93 13.86
CA SER A 329 -6.35 -5.79 13.59
C SER A 329 -5.21 -5.03 12.93
N GLN A 330 -5.51 -4.22 11.90
CA GLN A 330 -4.49 -3.39 11.24
C GLN A 330 -3.89 -2.35 12.19
N LEU A 331 -4.69 -1.73 13.05
CA LEU A 331 -4.21 -0.77 14.05
C LEU A 331 -3.36 -1.46 15.12
N ALA A 332 -3.72 -2.66 15.57
CA ALA A 332 -2.93 -3.40 16.55
C ALA A 332 -1.54 -3.82 16.04
N GLU A 333 -1.30 -3.89 14.73
CA GLU A 333 0.07 -4.06 14.19
C GLU A 333 1.01 -2.88 14.55
N THR A 334 0.46 -1.71 14.89
CA THR A 334 1.22 -0.53 15.34
C THR A 334 1.79 -0.66 16.75
N THR A 335 1.38 -1.66 17.53
CA THR A 335 1.80 -1.85 18.93
C THR A 335 3.33 -1.89 19.09
N SER A 336 4.03 -2.56 18.18
CA SER A 336 5.51 -2.60 18.15
C SER A 336 6.18 -1.23 17.92
N MET A 337 5.46 -0.28 17.31
CA MET A 337 5.92 1.10 17.15
C MET A 337 5.80 1.86 18.47
N TRP A 338 4.66 1.72 19.15
CA TRP A 338 4.42 2.35 20.45
C TRP A 338 5.39 1.83 21.51
N ALA A 339 5.60 0.51 21.56
CA ALA A 339 6.61 -0.12 22.42
C ALA A 339 7.99 0.54 22.32
N ARG A 340 8.43 0.84 21.09
CA ARG A 340 9.75 1.46 20.83
C ARG A 340 9.82 2.92 21.27
N LEU A 341 8.70 3.63 21.32
CA LEU A 341 8.62 5.00 21.84
C LEU A 341 8.52 5.02 23.37
N VAL A 342 7.78 4.08 23.95
CA VAL A 342 7.60 3.93 25.40
C VAL A 342 8.89 3.50 26.09
N ALA A 343 9.62 2.54 25.51
CA ALA A 343 10.80 1.93 26.11
C ALA A 343 11.84 2.92 26.68
N PRO A 344 12.38 3.89 25.91
CA PRO A 344 13.38 4.83 26.45
C PRO A 344 12.80 5.75 27.52
N LEU A 345 11.51 6.08 27.44
CA LEU A 345 10.85 6.93 28.43
C LEU A 345 10.68 6.18 29.76
N ALA A 346 10.20 4.94 29.72
CA ALA A 346 10.07 4.09 30.90
C ALA A 346 11.42 3.82 31.56
N GLU A 347 12.48 3.59 30.78
CA GLU A 347 13.85 3.46 31.29
C GLU A 347 14.33 4.74 32.00
N TRP A 348 14.04 5.91 31.44
CA TRP A 348 14.36 7.21 32.05
C TRP A 348 13.60 7.41 33.36
N THR A 349 12.30 7.13 33.40
CA THR A 349 11.47 7.23 34.62
C THR A 349 12.02 6.35 35.75
N VAL A 350 12.45 5.12 35.44
CA VAL A 350 13.09 4.23 36.43
C VAL A 350 14.38 4.83 36.96
N LYS A 351 15.21 5.43 36.09
CA LYS A 351 16.45 6.10 36.51
C LYS A 351 16.13 7.26 37.46
N GLU A 352 15.19 8.13 37.13
CA GLU A 352 14.79 9.26 37.99
C GLU A 352 14.31 8.81 39.36
N ILE A 353 13.48 7.77 39.43
CA ILE A 353 13.03 7.19 40.69
C ILE A 353 14.23 6.60 41.45
N SER A 354 15.12 5.88 40.76
CA SER A 354 16.27 5.21 41.37
C SER A 354 17.30 6.20 41.93
N LEU A 355 17.45 7.39 41.35
CA LEU A 355 18.37 8.43 41.85
C LEU A 355 18.07 8.86 43.29
N THR A 356 16.82 8.68 43.74
CA THR A 356 16.40 9.00 45.11
C THR A 356 16.80 7.92 46.13
N THR A 357 17.29 6.76 45.67
CA THR A 357 17.73 5.68 46.55
C THR A 357 19.22 5.73 46.84
N LYS A 358 19.59 5.48 48.11
CA LYS A 358 21.00 5.55 48.60
C LYS A 358 21.91 4.42 48.09
N THR A 359 21.41 3.47 47.30
CA THR A 359 22.16 2.26 46.92
C THR A 359 22.69 2.31 45.49
N ARG A 360 24.03 2.35 45.34
CA ARG A 360 24.81 2.16 44.11
C ARG A 360 24.75 0.70 43.58
N ARG A 361 23.56 0.15 43.32
CA ARG A 361 23.47 -1.07 42.49
C ARG A 361 23.07 -0.68 41.08
N ALA A 362 23.75 -1.30 40.11
CA ALA A 362 23.74 -0.97 38.69
C ALA A 362 22.35 -0.58 38.19
N THR A 363 22.30 0.59 37.53
CA THR A 363 21.27 0.97 36.57
C THR A 363 20.84 -0.29 35.79
N PRO A 364 19.53 -0.53 35.63
CA PRO A 364 19.04 -1.76 35.00
C PRO A 364 19.80 -2.02 33.70
N ALA A 365 20.29 -3.24 33.50
CA ALA A 365 20.79 -3.64 32.18
C ALA A 365 19.63 -3.42 31.19
N THR A 366 19.81 -2.42 30.33
CA THR A 366 18.89 -1.91 29.31
C THR A 366 18.51 -3.02 28.34
N ARG A 367 17.56 -3.87 28.72
CA ARG A 367 17.03 -4.91 27.83
C ARG A 367 16.02 -4.36 26.84
N LEU A 368 15.51 -3.14 27.06
CA LEU A 368 14.44 -2.54 26.26
C LEU A 368 14.95 -1.60 25.14
N THR A 369 16.22 -1.16 25.14
CA THR A 369 16.80 -0.40 24.01
C THR A 369 18.33 -0.49 23.84
N GLN A 370 18.78 -0.21 22.61
CA GLN A 370 20.17 0.10 22.24
C GLN A 370 20.64 1.51 22.72
N ASN A 371 20.14 2.01 23.86
CA ASN A 371 20.40 3.38 24.33
C ASN A 371 21.91 3.68 24.46
N ASN A 372 22.67 2.78 25.10
CA ASN A 372 24.13 2.91 25.22
C ASN A 372 24.85 2.95 23.85
N LYS A 373 24.32 2.26 22.84
CA LYS A 373 24.92 2.21 21.48
C LYS A 373 24.62 3.48 20.67
N ARG A 374 23.60 4.25 21.06
CA ARG A 374 23.17 5.50 20.39
C ARG A 374 23.79 6.74 21.02
N GLU A 375 23.90 6.78 22.35
CA GLU A 375 24.64 7.84 23.06
C GLU A 375 26.11 7.84 22.61
N MET A 376 26.73 6.67 22.46
CA MET A 376 28.08 6.54 21.87
C MET A 376 28.20 7.03 20.41
N ARG A 377 27.08 7.21 19.70
CA ARG A 377 27.03 7.72 18.31
C ARG A 377 26.55 9.17 18.23
N GLY A 378 26.41 9.88 19.35
CA GLY A 378 26.01 11.29 19.40
C GLY A 378 24.54 11.55 19.04
N GLY A 379 23.69 10.53 19.03
CA GLY A 379 22.25 10.67 18.75
C GLY A 379 21.43 10.87 20.03
N SER A 380 20.35 11.66 19.97
CA SER A 380 19.37 11.74 21.06
C SER A 380 18.84 10.34 21.42
N PRO A 381 18.67 10.00 22.72
CA PRO A 381 18.06 8.74 23.14
C PRO A 381 16.60 8.59 22.66
N PHE A 382 15.97 9.70 22.27
CA PHE A 382 14.57 9.78 21.87
C PHE A 382 14.47 10.23 20.41
N VAL A 383 14.50 9.29 19.47
CA VAL A 383 14.27 9.58 18.04
C VAL A 383 12.90 9.09 17.65
N ALA A 384 12.14 9.93 16.93
CA ALA A 384 10.88 9.55 16.31
C ALA A 384 11.06 8.32 15.41
N SER A 385 10.37 7.22 15.75
CA SER A 385 10.34 6.02 14.91
C SER A 385 9.72 6.38 13.55
N LYS A 386 10.46 6.19 12.45
CA LYS A 386 9.87 6.24 11.10
C LYS A 386 8.78 5.16 11.02
N SER A 387 7.53 5.59 10.88
CA SER A 387 6.37 4.70 10.77
C SER A 387 6.50 3.82 9.54
N SER A 388 6.38 2.50 9.72
CA SER A 388 6.41 1.51 8.64
C SER A 388 5.15 0.64 8.61
N VAL A 389 4.11 0.95 9.39
CA VAL A 389 2.82 0.27 9.29
C VAL A 389 1.93 1.13 8.39
N THR A 390 1.64 0.60 7.20
CA THR A 390 0.73 1.26 6.25
C THR A 390 -0.59 0.52 6.34
N LEU A 391 -1.64 1.19 6.84
CA LEU A 391 -3.02 0.68 6.71
C LEU A 391 -3.30 0.43 5.22
N GLN A 392 -4.17 -0.54 4.95
CA GLN A 392 -4.57 -0.85 3.58
C GLN A 392 -5.17 0.41 2.93
N ASN A 393 -4.63 0.80 1.77
CA ASN A 393 -5.17 1.94 1.03
C ASN A 393 -6.52 1.55 0.43
N VAL A 394 -7.43 2.50 0.32
CA VAL A 394 -8.77 2.29 -0.23
C VAL A 394 -9.02 3.25 -1.38
N CYS A 395 -9.79 2.79 -2.37
CA CYS A 395 -10.16 3.60 -3.51
C CYS A 395 -11.02 4.79 -3.10
N SER A 396 -10.64 5.99 -3.55
CA SER A 396 -11.40 7.24 -3.33
C SER A 396 -12.84 7.18 -3.82
N ASP A 397 -13.13 6.36 -4.83
CA ASP A 397 -14.48 6.32 -5.43
C ASP A 397 -15.31 5.19 -4.83
N CYS A 398 -14.79 3.96 -4.84
CA CYS A 398 -15.55 2.75 -4.51
C CYS A 398 -15.19 2.08 -3.17
N GLY A 399 -14.18 2.58 -2.45
CA GLY A 399 -13.76 2.02 -1.16
C GLY A 399 -13.03 0.68 -1.21
N SER A 400 -12.86 0.08 -2.41
CA SER A 400 -12.17 -1.21 -2.56
C SER A 400 -10.68 -1.09 -2.20
N PRO A 401 -10.08 -2.14 -1.62
CA PRO A 401 -8.68 -2.12 -1.22
C PRO A 401 -7.73 -1.98 -2.41
N ILE A 402 -6.71 -1.15 -2.26
CA ILE A 402 -5.67 -0.89 -3.26
C ILE A 402 -4.32 -1.33 -2.72
N ILE A 403 -3.59 -2.11 -3.53
CA ILE A 403 -2.25 -2.63 -3.21
C ILE A 403 -1.15 -1.62 -3.56
N ASN A 404 -1.40 -0.76 -4.55
CA ASN A 404 -0.47 0.25 -5.04
C ASN A 404 -0.79 1.62 -4.42
N GLY A 405 0.19 2.53 -4.34
CA GLY A 405 0.01 3.91 -3.84
C GLY A 405 -0.87 4.82 -4.72
N ASN A 406 -1.76 4.24 -5.53
CA ASN A 406 -2.71 4.95 -6.37
C ASN A 406 -3.95 5.35 -5.54
N GLU A 407 -4.55 6.48 -5.88
CA GLU A 407 -5.79 6.96 -5.24
C GLU A 407 -7.03 6.16 -5.66
N LYS A 408 -7.04 5.64 -6.90
CA LYS A 408 -8.14 4.86 -7.47
C LYS A 408 -7.74 3.43 -7.80
N CYS A 409 -8.71 2.51 -7.68
CA CYS A 409 -8.54 1.11 -8.10
C CYS A 409 -8.51 1.01 -9.62
N ARG A 410 -8.04 -0.13 -10.17
CA ARG A 410 -7.92 -0.34 -11.62
C ARG A 410 -9.21 -0.12 -12.40
N VAL A 411 -10.36 -0.35 -11.77
CA VAL A 411 -11.68 -0.20 -12.39
C VAL A 411 -12.12 1.27 -12.36
N CYS A 412 -12.01 1.93 -11.21
CA CYS A 412 -12.38 3.35 -11.08
C CYS A 412 -11.44 4.29 -11.83
N SER A 413 -10.18 3.91 -12.02
CA SER A 413 -9.20 4.74 -12.73
C SER A 413 -9.39 4.75 -14.26
N VAL A 414 -10.30 3.97 -14.83
CA VAL A 414 -10.42 3.81 -16.30
C VAL A 414 -10.82 5.12 -16.97
N GLU A 415 -11.84 5.81 -16.47
CA GLU A 415 -12.32 7.07 -17.07
C GLU A 415 -11.26 8.17 -16.97
N GLU A 416 -10.65 8.37 -15.80
CA GLU A 416 -9.55 9.33 -15.65
C GLU A 416 -8.33 8.98 -16.51
N SER A 417 -8.02 7.68 -16.66
CA SER A 417 -6.93 7.25 -17.53
C SER A 417 -7.23 7.56 -18.99
N LYS A 418 -8.49 7.41 -19.43
CA LYS A 418 -8.94 7.76 -20.77
C LYS A 418 -8.86 9.26 -21.03
N GLU A 419 -9.31 10.09 -20.08
CA GLU A 419 -9.18 11.54 -20.16
C GLU A 419 -7.71 11.97 -20.18
N ARG A 420 -6.89 11.41 -19.30
CA ARG A 420 -5.45 11.70 -19.24
C ARG A 420 -4.74 11.29 -20.53
N LEU A 421 -5.06 10.13 -21.10
CA LEU A 421 -4.52 9.70 -22.39
C LEU A 421 -4.95 10.65 -23.51
N THR A 422 -6.20 11.12 -23.49
CA THR A 422 -6.71 12.09 -24.47
C THR A 422 -5.97 13.43 -24.36
N ARG A 423 -5.75 13.92 -23.15
CA ARG A 423 -5.00 15.15 -22.87
C ARG A 423 -3.53 15.03 -23.26
N VAL A 424 -2.87 13.92 -22.90
CA VAL A 424 -1.47 13.68 -23.30
C VAL A 424 -1.36 13.54 -24.82
N ALA A 425 -2.36 12.98 -25.50
CA ALA A 425 -2.38 12.89 -26.96
C ALA A 425 -2.59 14.26 -27.65
N THR A 426 -3.32 15.20 -27.04
CA THR A 426 -3.44 16.57 -27.55
C THR A 426 -2.17 17.37 -27.28
N GLU A 427 -1.61 17.29 -26.07
CA GLU A 427 -0.32 17.90 -25.72
C GLU A 427 0.80 17.37 -26.63
N GLY A 428 0.86 16.05 -26.84
CA GLY A 428 1.81 15.41 -27.73
C GLY A 428 1.67 15.85 -29.19
N ARG A 429 0.43 16.08 -29.66
CA ARG A 429 0.18 16.67 -31.00
C ARG A 429 0.75 18.08 -31.10
N VAL A 430 0.47 18.95 -30.13
CA VAL A 430 1.01 20.32 -30.08
C VAL A 430 2.54 20.32 -30.09
N VAL A 431 3.17 19.51 -29.24
CA VAL A 431 4.63 19.38 -29.18
C VAL A 431 5.20 18.86 -30.50
N SER A 432 4.52 17.91 -31.16
CA SER A 432 4.97 17.39 -32.46
C SER A 432 4.99 18.46 -33.56
N HIS A 433 4.10 19.46 -33.50
CA HIS A 433 4.03 20.56 -34.46
C HIS A 433 4.91 21.76 -34.10
N SER A 434 5.65 21.72 -32.99
CA SER A 434 6.58 22.78 -32.58
C SER A 434 7.66 23.04 -33.63
N SER A 435 8.17 24.27 -33.69
CA SER A 435 9.28 24.68 -34.58
C SER A 435 10.51 23.78 -34.42
N LYS A 436 10.84 23.41 -33.18
CA LYS A 436 11.92 22.47 -32.85
C LYS A 436 11.69 21.07 -33.42
N ALA A 437 10.46 20.56 -33.34
CA ALA A 437 10.12 19.26 -33.92
C ALA A 437 10.10 19.30 -35.45
N GLN A 438 9.67 20.41 -36.06
CA GLN A 438 9.72 20.62 -37.51
C GLN A 438 11.16 20.70 -38.03
N ALA A 439 12.04 21.44 -37.35
CA ALA A 439 13.47 21.52 -37.68
C ALA A 439 14.14 20.14 -37.61
N LYS A 440 13.86 19.35 -36.57
CA LYS A 440 14.40 17.99 -36.48
C LYS A 440 13.89 17.07 -37.60
N ARG A 441 12.63 17.24 -38.04
CA ARG A 441 12.08 16.51 -39.20
C ARG A 441 12.75 16.95 -40.50
N SER A 442 12.98 18.25 -40.71
CA SER A 442 13.64 18.75 -41.91
C SER A 442 15.09 18.27 -42.01
N GLU A 443 15.86 18.32 -40.92
CA GLU A 443 17.21 17.73 -40.84
C GLU A 443 17.20 16.24 -41.21
N THR A 444 16.26 15.48 -40.64
CA THR A 444 16.13 14.04 -40.93
C THR A 444 15.76 13.78 -42.39
N GLN A 445 14.88 14.59 -42.98
CA GLN A 445 14.50 14.49 -44.40
C GLN A 445 15.67 14.85 -45.33
N ILE A 446 16.43 15.91 -45.01
CA ILE A 446 17.62 16.31 -45.77
C ILE A 446 18.67 15.19 -45.74
N ALA A 447 18.99 14.65 -44.57
CA ALA A 447 19.91 13.53 -44.43
C ALA A 447 19.42 12.29 -45.21
N ARG A 448 18.12 11.99 -45.13
CA ARG A 448 17.52 10.89 -45.90
C ARG A 448 17.67 11.11 -47.41
N GLN A 449 17.41 12.32 -47.91
CA GLN A 449 17.49 12.65 -49.33
C GLN A 449 18.94 12.62 -49.84
N ALA A 450 19.90 13.11 -49.04
CA ALA A 450 21.32 12.98 -49.33
C ALA A 450 21.74 11.52 -49.46
N ASN A 451 21.26 10.64 -48.57
CA ASN A 451 21.52 9.20 -48.64
C ASN A 451 20.83 8.51 -49.82
N ILE A 452 19.70 9.03 -50.32
CA ILE A 452 19.07 8.52 -51.55
C ILE A 452 19.90 8.94 -52.77
N ARG A 453 20.33 10.21 -52.83
CA ARG A 453 21.14 10.74 -53.94
C ARG A 453 22.52 10.09 -54.07
N LYS A 454 23.13 9.68 -52.96
CA LYS A 454 24.42 8.96 -52.95
C LYS A 454 24.31 7.50 -53.42
N TRP A 455 23.12 6.93 -53.43
CA TRP A 455 22.92 5.52 -53.75
C TRP A 455 22.66 5.35 -55.24
N SER A 456 23.38 4.44 -55.89
CA SER A 456 23.17 4.08 -57.29
C SER A 456 22.57 2.67 -57.41
N ILE A 457 21.79 2.43 -58.45
CA ILE A 457 21.20 1.11 -58.71
C ILE A 457 22.27 0.05 -59.02
N SER A 458 23.42 0.47 -59.52
CA SER A 458 24.62 -0.36 -59.74
C SER A 458 25.29 -0.85 -58.44
N ASP A 459 24.89 -0.34 -57.26
CA ASP A 459 25.38 -0.81 -55.96
C ASP A 459 24.63 -2.07 -55.47
N GLN A 460 23.64 -2.55 -56.23
CA GLN A 460 22.86 -3.75 -55.88
C GLN A 460 23.19 -4.93 -56.78
N PRO A 461 23.19 -6.17 -56.22
CA PRO A 461 23.25 -7.37 -57.03
C PRO A 461 22.09 -7.41 -58.03
N CYS A 462 22.38 -7.78 -59.28
CA CYS A 462 21.41 -7.78 -60.38
C CYS A 462 20.19 -8.71 -60.15
N TRP A 463 20.32 -9.70 -59.28
CA TRP A 463 19.26 -10.64 -58.91
C TRP A 463 18.28 -10.09 -57.86
N LEU A 464 18.59 -8.97 -57.21
CA LEU A 464 17.78 -8.39 -56.14
C LEU A 464 16.70 -7.44 -56.69
N THR A 465 15.76 -7.99 -57.44
CA THR A 465 14.67 -7.21 -58.07
C THR A 465 13.51 -6.93 -57.13
N ALA A 466 12.59 -6.07 -57.56
CA ALA A 466 11.37 -5.76 -56.81
C ALA A 466 10.47 -7.00 -56.63
N GLU A 467 10.44 -7.87 -57.64
CA GLU A 467 9.72 -9.14 -57.64
C GLU A 467 10.33 -10.09 -56.59
N PHE A 468 11.67 -10.22 -56.57
CA PHE A 468 12.35 -11.04 -55.56
C PHE A 468 12.10 -10.55 -54.13
N TYR A 469 12.12 -9.23 -53.93
CA TYR A 469 11.77 -8.64 -52.64
C TYR A 469 10.35 -9.00 -52.22
N ALA A 470 9.37 -8.85 -53.11
CA ALA A 470 7.96 -9.12 -52.80
C ALA A 470 7.68 -10.61 -52.53
N GLU A 471 8.32 -11.51 -53.26
CA GLU A 471 8.05 -12.96 -53.16
C GLU A 471 8.83 -13.66 -52.06
N LYS A 472 10.09 -13.28 -51.83
CA LYS A 472 11.00 -14.03 -50.95
C LYS A 472 11.33 -13.29 -49.66
N ILE A 473 11.55 -11.98 -49.76
CA ILE A 473 12.02 -11.18 -48.62
C ILE A 473 10.83 -10.73 -47.75
N GLN A 474 9.81 -10.12 -48.35
CA GLN A 474 8.68 -9.53 -47.63
C GLN A 474 7.90 -10.52 -46.75
N PRO A 475 7.61 -11.77 -47.18
CA PRO A 475 6.90 -12.74 -46.34
C PRO A 475 7.71 -13.17 -45.11
N GLN A 476 9.03 -13.25 -45.25
CA GLN A 476 9.92 -13.69 -44.17
C GLN A 476 10.20 -12.56 -43.16
N ILE A 477 10.24 -11.30 -43.60
CA ILE A 477 10.41 -10.13 -42.72
C ILE A 477 9.26 -10.03 -41.69
N ALA A 478 8.05 -10.49 -42.02
CA ALA A 478 6.90 -10.44 -41.12
C ALA A 478 7.15 -11.19 -39.79
N PHE A 479 8.03 -12.20 -39.80
CA PHE A 479 8.39 -13.00 -38.64
C PHE A 479 9.54 -12.40 -37.80
N LEU A 480 10.25 -11.40 -38.32
CA LEU A 480 11.33 -10.72 -37.58
C LEU A 480 10.80 -9.67 -36.60
N SER A 481 11.56 -9.43 -35.53
CA SER A 481 11.22 -8.37 -34.57
C SER A 481 11.46 -6.99 -35.18
N SER A 482 10.54 -6.03 -34.94
CA SER A 482 10.70 -4.65 -35.42
C SER A 482 11.94 -3.96 -34.82
N SER A 483 12.34 -4.36 -33.61
CA SER A 483 13.58 -3.88 -32.97
C SER A 483 14.84 -4.30 -33.74
N LEU A 484 14.87 -5.53 -34.27
CA LEU A 484 15.98 -6.02 -35.08
C LEU A 484 16.06 -5.26 -36.41
N ILE A 485 14.95 -5.17 -37.14
CA ILE A 485 14.87 -4.44 -38.42
C ILE A 485 15.30 -2.97 -38.24
N LYS A 486 14.85 -2.32 -37.15
CA LYS A 486 15.23 -0.95 -36.80
C LYS A 486 16.75 -0.79 -36.66
N ARG A 487 17.38 -1.69 -35.90
CA ARG A 487 18.82 -1.64 -35.59
C ARG A 487 19.65 -1.77 -36.86
N GLU A 488 19.32 -2.74 -37.70
CA GLU A 488 20.12 -3.11 -38.87
C GLU A 488 19.94 -2.15 -40.04
N LEU A 489 18.73 -1.59 -40.22
CA LEU A 489 18.47 -0.60 -41.27
C LEU A 489 18.78 0.85 -40.85
N GLY A 490 19.01 1.09 -39.55
CA GLY A 490 19.20 2.44 -39.02
C GLY A 490 17.97 3.35 -39.19
N VAL A 491 16.76 2.77 -39.18
CA VAL A 491 15.49 3.50 -39.42
C VAL A 491 14.70 3.75 -38.15
N SER A 492 13.60 4.50 -38.25
CA SER A 492 12.70 4.73 -37.10
C SER A 492 11.92 3.45 -36.73
N ARG A 493 11.53 3.34 -35.46
CA ARG A 493 10.73 2.20 -34.97
C ARG A 493 9.40 2.08 -35.71
N GLY A 494 8.76 3.21 -36.02
CA GLY A 494 7.52 3.25 -36.82
C GLY A 494 7.73 2.69 -38.22
N TYR A 495 8.75 3.17 -38.94
CA TYR A 495 9.03 2.71 -40.31
C TYR A 495 9.41 1.22 -40.35
N SER A 496 10.17 0.73 -39.35
CA SER A 496 10.47 -0.72 -39.24
C SER A 496 9.21 -1.57 -39.03
N ALA A 497 8.23 -1.06 -38.28
CA ALA A 497 6.96 -1.75 -38.08
C ALA A 497 6.14 -1.74 -39.38
N GLU A 498 6.10 -0.63 -40.11
CA GLU A 498 5.41 -0.57 -41.41
C GLU A 498 6.03 -1.52 -42.44
N ILE A 499 7.35 -1.62 -42.51
CA ILE A 499 8.04 -2.58 -43.39
C ILE A 499 7.61 -4.01 -43.06
N ARG A 500 7.53 -4.33 -41.77
CA ARG A 500 7.03 -5.63 -41.30
C ARG A 500 5.57 -5.91 -41.72
N HIS A 501 4.73 -4.87 -41.82
CA HIS A 501 3.33 -4.98 -42.23
C HIS A 501 3.09 -4.83 -43.74
N GLY A 502 4.14 -4.88 -44.58
CA GLY A 502 3.99 -4.87 -46.04
C GLY A 502 4.45 -3.60 -46.75
N ARG A 503 4.95 -2.58 -46.03
CA ARG A 503 5.48 -1.37 -46.67
C ARG A 503 6.83 -1.67 -47.33
N VAL A 504 6.89 -1.59 -48.66
CA VAL A 504 8.15 -1.78 -49.40
C VAL A 504 9.11 -0.62 -49.10
N PRO A 505 10.30 -0.88 -48.51
CA PRO A 505 11.31 0.14 -48.28
C PRO A 505 12.05 0.48 -49.58
N HIS A 506 12.76 1.61 -49.58
CA HIS A 506 13.61 1.99 -50.71
C HIS A 506 14.66 0.89 -51.03
N PRO A 507 14.95 0.60 -52.32
CA PRO A 507 15.80 -0.51 -52.72
C PRO A 507 17.10 -0.64 -51.94
N ARG A 508 17.81 0.45 -51.65
CA ARG A 508 19.00 0.51 -50.78
C ARG A 508 18.97 -0.37 -49.50
N HIS A 509 17.79 -0.65 -48.94
CA HIS A 509 17.62 -1.47 -47.73
C HIS A 509 17.43 -2.96 -48.02
N TRP A 510 17.10 -3.35 -49.24
CA TRP A 510 16.80 -4.73 -49.63
C TRP A 510 17.99 -5.65 -49.44
N TRP A 511 19.21 -5.18 -49.72
CA TRP A 511 20.41 -5.98 -49.53
C TRP A 511 20.67 -6.32 -48.06
N THR A 512 20.52 -5.33 -47.17
CA THR A 512 20.63 -5.54 -45.72
C THR A 512 19.56 -6.50 -45.22
N LEU A 513 18.33 -6.41 -45.75
CA LEU A 513 17.24 -7.32 -45.40
C LEU A 513 17.47 -8.75 -45.90
N ALA A 514 17.99 -8.91 -47.13
CA ALA A 514 18.37 -10.21 -47.68
C ALA A 514 19.48 -10.86 -46.83
N LYS A 515 20.49 -10.08 -46.41
CA LYS A 515 21.55 -10.54 -45.50
C LYS A 515 21.01 -11.01 -44.15
N LEU A 516 20.04 -10.30 -43.58
CA LEU A 516 19.44 -10.70 -42.30
C LEU A 516 18.66 -12.01 -42.38
N LEU A 517 18.17 -12.34 -43.57
CA LEU A 517 17.46 -13.59 -43.86
C LEU A 517 18.37 -14.67 -44.44
N ALA A 518 19.68 -14.39 -44.57
CA ALA A 518 20.67 -15.28 -45.19
C ALA A 518 20.32 -15.74 -46.63
N LEU A 519 19.62 -14.91 -47.40
CA LEU A 519 19.24 -15.21 -48.79
C LEU A 519 20.41 -14.88 -49.75
N SER A 520 20.64 -15.74 -50.76
CA SER A 520 21.79 -15.62 -51.69
C SER A 520 21.44 -15.89 -53.16
N GLU A 521 22.36 -15.56 -54.06
CA GLU A 521 22.22 -15.68 -55.53
C GLU A 521 21.89 -17.11 -56.02
N GLN A 522 22.30 -18.15 -55.27
CA GLN A 522 22.02 -19.55 -55.61
C GLN A 522 20.53 -19.90 -55.56
N GLU A 523 19.75 -19.24 -54.71
CA GLU A 523 18.29 -19.45 -54.64
C GLU A 523 17.58 -18.81 -55.83
N HIS A 524 18.12 -17.72 -56.39
CA HIS A 524 17.61 -17.08 -57.60
C HIS A 524 17.89 -17.94 -58.86
N MET A 525 19.10 -18.52 -58.98
CA MET A 525 19.48 -19.37 -60.12
C MET A 525 18.75 -20.71 -60.18
N SER A 526 18.28 -21.23 -59.04
CA SER A 526 17.48 -22.46 -58.98
C SER A 526 16.12 -22.36 -59.70
N GLN A 527 15.62 -21.15 -59.97
CA GLN A 527 14.37 -20.92 -60.70
C GLN A 527 14.55 -20.75 -62.21
N ILE A 528 15.65 -20.14 -62.66
CA ILE A 528 15.94 -20.00 -64.11
C ILE A 528 16.13 -21.40 -64.74
N SER A 529 16.78 -22.31 -64.02
CA SER A 529 16.95 -23.73 -64.42
C SER A 529 15.64 -24.53 -64.52
N TYR A 530 14.55 -24.11 -63.87
CA TYR A 530 13.26 -24.82 -63.90
C TYR A 530 12.31 -24.27 -64.97
N GLY A 531 12.48 -23.02 -65.40
CA GLY A 531 11.70 -22.40 -66.48
C GLY A 531 12.08 -22.96 -67.86
N GLU A 532 13.37 -23.09 -68.15
CA GLU A 532 13.86 -23.53 -69.46
C GLU A 532 13.63 -25.04 -69.75
N ARG A 533 13.44 -25.88 -68.71
CA ARG A 533 13.12 -27.31 -68.90
C ARG A 533 11.66 -27.58 -69.29
N ASN A 534 10.74 -26.67 -68.98
CA ASN A 534 9.31 -26.90 -69.19
C ASN A 534 8.76 -26.38 -70.54
N GLU A 535 9.45 -25.46 -71.21
CA GLU A 535 9.09 -25.10 -72.60
C GLU A 535 9.50 -26.17 -73.64
N SER A 536 10.54 -26.96 -73.35
CA SER A 536 10.98 -28.06 -74.23
C SER A 536 10.08 -29.31 -74.15
N LEU A 537 9.28 -29.48 -73.09
CA LEU A 537 8.44 -30.67 -72.88
C LEU A 537 7.00 -30.47 -73.36
N LEU A 538 6.51 -29.23 -73.46
CA LEU A 538 5.15 -28.91 -73.87
C LEU A 538 4.93 -28.83 -75.39
N LEU A 539 6.00 -28.84 -76.20
CA LEU A 539 5.92 -28.85 -77.67
C LEU A 539 5.99 -30.26 -78.31
N ARG A 540 6.11 -31.35 -77.53
CA ARG A 540 6.39 -32.70 -78.07
C ARG A 540 5.37 -33.80 -77.80
N THR A 541 4.26 -33.53 -77.11
CA THR A 541 3.19 -34.53 -76.94
C THR A 541 1.82 -33.89 -77.14
N GLY A 542 1.39 -33.84 -78.41
CA GLY A 542 -0.01 -33.63 -78.71
C GLY A 542 -0.81 -34.87 -78.33
N LEU A 543 -1.79 -34.72 -77.44
CA LEU A 543 -2.95 -35.59 -77.31
C LEU A 543 -4.03 -34.90 -76.47
N LEU A 544 -5.11 -34.53 -77.16
CA LEU A 544 -6.42 -34.21 -76.58
C LEU A 544 -7.08 -35.50 -76.07
N GLN A 545 -7.61 -35.51 -74.84
CA GLN A 545 -9.02 -35.86 -74.53
C GLN A 545 -9.30 -35.99 -73.01
N HIS A 546 -10.36 -35.27 -72.59
CA HIS A 546 -11.34 -35.52 -71.52
C HIS A 546 -10.95 -36.20 -70.18
N ARG A 547 -11.08 -35.43 -69.08
CA ARG A 547 -12.12 -35.60 -68.02
C ARG A 547 -12.00 -34.50 -66.96
N LEU A 548 -13.09 -33.77 -66.72
CA LEU A 548 -13.29 -33.01 -65.47
C LEU A 548 -13.65 -33.99 -64.36
N PRO A 549 -13.31 -33.66 -63.10
CA PRO A 549 -14.39 -33.28 -62.18
C PRO A 549 -14.17 -31.92 -61.52
N GLU A 550 -15.31 -31.28 -61.27
CA GLU A 550 -15.52 -30.05 -60.54
C GLU A 550 -15.06 -30.14 -59.07
N GLU A 551 -14.87 -28.96 -58.47
CA GLU A 551 -14.71 -28.63 -57.03
C GLU A 551 -13.32 -28.11 -56.62
N THR A 552 -13.04 -26.83 -56.92
CA THR A 552 -12.39 -25.85 -56.01
C THR A 552 -12.11 -24.51 -56.74
N VAL A 553 -13.14 -23.87 -57.30
CA VAL A 553 -13.00 -22.52 -57.89
C VAL A 553 -14.07 -21.58 -57.38
N LEU A 554 -14.12 -21.33 -56.06
CA LEU A 554 -14.95 -20.24 -55.51
C LEU A 554 -14.33 -19.39 -54.40
N LYS A 555 -13.12 -19.68 -53.89
CA LYS A 555 -12.46 -18.81 -52.87
C LYS A 555 -11.38 -17.85 -53.40
N GLY A 556 -10.96 -17.97 -54.67
CA GLY A 556 -9.90 -17.13 -55.25
C GLY A 556 -10.36 -15.90 -56.03
N LYS A 557 -11.63 -15.83 -56.47
CA LYS A 557 -12.10 -14.73 -57.35
C LYS A 557 -12.68 -13.52 -56.60
N GLN A 558 -13.05 -13.66 -55.33
CA GLN A 558 -13.51 -12.53 -54.50
C GLN A 558 -12.35 -11.64 -54.02
N SER A 559 -11.18 -12.21 -53.72
CA SER A 559 -10.01 -11.43 -53.28
C SER A 559 -9.43 -10.52 -54.37
N LYS A 560 -9.46 -10.94 -55.64
CA LYS A 560 -8.92 -10.16 -56.78
C LYS A 560 -9.80 -8.97 -57.16
N ARG A 561 -11.13 -9.09 -57.01
CA ARG A 561 -12.08 -7.97 -57.20
C ARG A 561 -12.01 -6.95 -56.07
N ASP A 562 -11.81 -7.40 -54.83
CA ASP A 562 -11.65 -6.53 -53.67
C ASP A 562 -10.34 -5.71 -53.70
N TYR A 563 -9.29 -6.29 -54.29
CA TYR A 563 -7.99 -5.63 -54.46
C TYR A 563 -8.02 -4.55 -55.54
N LEU A 564 -8.65 -4.84 -56.69
CA LEU A 564 -8.82 -3.86 -57.79
C LEU A 564 -9.78 -2.72 -57.41
N HIS A 565 -10.86 -3.02 -56.66
CA HIS A 565 -11.80 -2.00 -56.21
C HIS A 565 -11.17 -1.05 -55.17
N ARG A 566 -10.35 -1.55 -54.24
CA ARG A 566 -9.59 -0.69 -53.29
C ARG A 566 -8.50 0.12 -53.98
N PHE A 567 -7.87 -0.43 -55.02
CA PHE A 567 -6.85 0.27 -55.81
C PHE A 567 -7.45 1.45 -56.59
N GLU A 568 -8.62 1.28 -57.23
CA GLU A 568 -9.30 2.37 -57.95
C GLU A 568 -9.91 3.42 -57.01
N THR A 569 -10.43 3.02 -55.84
CA THR A 569 -11.01 3.94 -54.85
C THR A 569 -9.94 4.83 -54.21
N PHE A 570 -8.73 4.29 -53.98
CA PHE A 570 -7.61 5.03 -53.40
C PHE A 570 -7.04 6.09 -54.35
N HIS A 571 -6.91 5.77 -55.65
CA HIS A 571 -6.48 6.75 -56.67
C HIS A 571 -7.54 7.83 -56.96
N ARG A 572 -8.83 7.52 -56.87
CA ARG A 572 -9.91 8.51 -56.99
C ARG A 572 -9.94 9.51 -55.82
N LEU A 573 -9.60 9.07 -54.61
CA LEU A 573 -9.54 9.93 -53.42
C LEU A 573 -8.28 10.82 -53.39
N GLN A 574 -7.11 10.31 -53.82
CA GLN A 574 -5.91 11.15 -53.94
C GLN A 574 -6.03 12.20 -55.06
N GLY A 575 -6.65 11.85 -56.19
CA GLY A 575 -6.89 12.81 -57.28
C GLY A 575 -7.96 13.87 -56.97
N ALA A 576 -8.86 13.61 -56.02
CA ALA A 576 -9.85 14.59 -55.56
C ALA A 576 -9.25 15.60 -54.56
N ASP A 577 -8.36 15.14 -53.67
CA ASP A 577 -7.68 15.98 -52.67
C ASP A 577 -6.65 16.93 -53.32
N GLU A 578 -5.96 16.46 -54.37
CA GLU A 578 -5.03 17.28 -55.16
C GLU A 578 -5.78 18.35 -55.99
N ARG A 579 -6.95 18.04 -56.57
CA ARG A 579 -7.78 19.03 -57.27
C ARG A 579 -8.40 20.06 -56.32
N GLN A 580 -8.77 19.66 -55.10
CA GLN A 580 -9.29 20.59 -54.08
C GLN A 580 -8.20 21.51 -53.53
N GLN A 581 -6.97 21.01 -53.37
CA GLN A 581 -5.82 21.84 -52.98
C GLN A 581 -5.36 22.78 -54.11
N GLN A 582 -5.42 22.34 -55.37
CA GLN A 582 -5.09 23.17 -56.52
C GLN A 582 -6.14 24.28 -56.71
N ASN A 583 -7.43 23.97 -56.65
CA ASN A 583 -8.51 24.97 -56.72
C ASN A 583 -8.47 25.99 -55.56
N ARG A 584 -8.03 25.59 -54.35
CA ARG A 584 -7.80 26.53 -53.24
C ARG A 584 -6.61 27.46 -53.47
N ARG A 585 -5.50 26.93 -54.03
CA ARG A 585 -4.31 27.72 -54.38
C ARG A 585 -4.58 28.70 -55.54
N ASP A 586 -5.41 28.30 -56.49
CA ASP A 586 -5.80 29.14 -57.64
C ASP A 586 -6.82 30.22 -57.24
N ALA A 587 -7.75 29.92 -56.31
CA ALA A 587 -8.64 30.92 -55.70
C ALA A 587 -7.89 31.95 -54.82
N GLU A 588 -6.86 31.53 -54.07
CA GLU A 588 -5.99 32.43 -53.29
C GLU A 588 -5.07 33.30 -54.18
N ARG A 589 -4.80 32.87 -55.42
CA ARG A 589 -4.06 33.66 -56.42
C ARG A 589 -4.95 34.69 -57.14
N LEU A 590 -6.21 34.35 -57.41
CA LEU A 590 -7.17 35.24 -58.07
C LEU A 590 -7.74 36.32 -57.13
N GLY A 591 -7.78 36.07 -55.81
CA GLY A 591 -8.19 37.06 -54.80
C GLY A 591 -7.11 38.09 -54.38
N LYS A 592 -6.01 38.22 -55.14
CA LYS A 592 -4.91 39.17 -54.87
C LYS A 592 -4.60 40.12 -56.02
N ILE A 593 -5.49 40.20 -57.02
CA ILE A 593 -5.44 41.21 -58.08
C ILE A 593 -6.80 41.94 -58.06
N GLU A 594 -6.94 42.85 -57.11
CA GLU A 594 -7.94 43.93 -57.16
C GLU A 594 -7.21 45.20 -57.61
N PRO A 595 -7.86 46.10 -58.35
CA PRO A 595 -7.96 47.47 -57.87
C PRO A 595 -9.02 47.58 -56.77
#